data_AF-A0A523WM59-F1
#
_entry.id   AF-A0A523WM59-F1
#
_cell.length_a   1.000
_cell.length_b   1.000
_cell.length_c   1.000
_cell.angle_alpha   90.00
_cell.angle_beta   90.00
_cell.angle_gamma   90.00
#
_symmetry.space_group_name_H-M   'P 1'
#
loop_
_entity.id
_entity.type
_entity.pdbx_description
1 polymer ?
#
loop_
_entity_poly.entity_id
_entity_poly.type
_entity_poly.pdbx_seq_one_letter_code
_entity_poly.pdbx_strand_id
1 'polypeptide(L)'
;SKVYNHHYGTLKETVNENLEQGRITLFDLDYNGAANLKESYSQAVTIFLTPPSLEVLKKRLISRGTDSPEVLEGRFREALKEVNLWSNYDYVVTNDELDSVVAKIEAIIVAEGCKVVPETKPKLLKELERS
;
A
#
# COMPACT_ATOMS: atom_id res chain seq x y z
N SER A 1 13.44 0.14 -14.36
CA SER A 1 12.94 -0.25 -13.03
C SER A 1 14.11 -0.37 -12.07
N LYS A 2 14.36 0.66 -11.27
CA LYS A 2 15.41 0.60 -10.22
C LYS A 2 14.76 -0.02 -8.98
N VAL A 3 15.00 -1.30 -8.77
CA VAL A 3 14.76 -1.96 -7.49
C VAL A 3 15.81 -1.40 -6.55
N TYR A 4 15.42 -0.46 -5.69
CA TYR A 4 16.28 -0.05 -4.59
C TYR A 4 16.29 -1.17 -3.55
N ASN A 5 17.20 -2.11 -3.77
CA ASN A 5 17.70 -3.03 -2.77
C ASN A 5 18.64 -2.26 -1.82
N HIS A 6 18.21 -1.09 -1.32
CA HIS A 6 18.89 -0.43 -0.21
C HIS A 6 18.63 -1.31 1.01
N HIS A 7 19.71 -1.93 1.48
CA HIS A 7 19.81 -2.81 2.65
C HIS A 7 18.58 -2.78 3.55
N TYR A 8 17.86 -3.91 3.62
CA TYR A 8 16.70 -4.13 4.49
C TYR A 8 16.91 -3.61 5.94
N GLY A 9 18.16 -3.53 6.42
CA GLY A 9 18.53 -2.92 7.70
C GLY A 9 18.27 -1.42 7.80
N THR A 10 18.73 -0.62 6.83
CA THR A 10 18.57 0.85 6.87
C THR A 10 17.12 1.28 6.70
N LEU A 11 16.37 0.58 5.84
CA LEU A 11 14.93 0.84 5.68
C LEU A 11 14.17 0.52 6.96
N LYS A 12 14.56 -0.56 7.67
CA LYS A 12 13.92 -0.97 8.92
C LYS A 12 14.19 0.02 10.05
N GLU A 13 15.42 0.51 10.21
CA GLU A 13 15.73 1.57 11.18
C GLU A 13 14.93 2.84 10.90
N THR A 14 14.93 3.33 9.66
CA THR A 14 14.16 4.53 9.30
C THR A 14 12.66 4.35 9.52
N VAL A 15 12.10 3.18 9.21
CA VAL A 15 10.69 2.87 9.50
C VAL A 15 10.42 2.92 10.99
N ASN A 16 11.25 2.25 11.80
CA ASN A 16 11.08 2.22 13.24
C ASN A 16 11.19 3.63 13.85
N GLU A 17 12.18 4.42 13.44
CA GLU A 17 12.35 5.81 13.89
C GLU A 17 11.11 6.67 13.55
N ASN A 18 10.57 6.53 12.34
CA ASN A 18 9.35 7.23 11.95
C ASN A 18 8.15 6.80 12.79
N LEU A 19 8.00 5.49 13.04
CA LEU A 19 6.93 4.94 13.86
C LEU A 19 7.03 5.41 15.32
N GLU A 20 8.24 5.45 15.89
CA GLU A 20 8.51 5.97 17.23
C GLU A 20 8.16 7.46 17.36
N GLN A 21 8.33 8.22 16.27
CA GLN A 21 7.92 9.63 16.19
C GLN A 21 6.42 9.82 15.90
N GLY A 22 5.64 8.74 15.80
CA GLY A 22 4.21 8.80 15.48
C GLY A 22 3.92 9.21 14.04
N ARG A 23 4.89 9.07 13.13
CA ARG A 23 4.76 9.38 11.70
C ARG A 23 4.29 8.15 10.93
N ILE A 24 3.64 8.40 9.80
CA ILE A 24 3.21 7.38 8.87
C ILE A 24 4.30 7.23 7.79
N THR A 25 4.68 5.99 7.49
CA THR A 25 5.54 5.68 6.35
C THR A 25 4.70 5.04 5.25
N LEU A 26 4.74 5.63 4.04
CA LEU A 26 4.06 5.10 2.87
C LEU A 26 5.04 4.36 1.96
N PHE A 27 4.60 3.24 1.41
CA PHE A 27 5.37 2.40 0.50
C PHE A 27 4.57 2.12 -0.77
N ASP A 28 5.24 2.20 -1.92
CA ASP A 28 4.75 1.72 -3.21
C ASP A 28 5.43 0.37 -3.50
N LEU A 29 4.70 -0.73 -3.29
CA LEU A 29 5.21 -2.10 -3.36
C LEU A 29 4.32 -2.96 -4.27
N ASP A 30 4.92 -3.96 -4.88
CA ASP A 30 4.17 -5.05 -5.52
C ASP A 30 3.59 -6.02 -4.47
N TYR A 31 2.84 -7.02 -4.93
CA TYR A 31 2.22 -8.02 -4.06
C TYR A 31 3.22 -8.73 -3.12
N ASN A 32 4.39 -9.13 -3.64
CA ASN A 32 5.39 -9.84 -2.83
C ASN A 32 6.02 -8.91 -1.82
N GLY A 33 6.29 -7.66 -2.19
CA GLY A 33 6.80 -6.63 -1.29
C GLY A 33 5.82 -6.34 -0.16
N ALA A 34 4.53 -6.17 -0.47
CA ALA A 34 3.49 -5.96 0.53
C ALA A 34 3.32 -7.16 1.48
N ALA A 35 3.38 -8.39 0.95
CA ALA A 35 3.33 -9.61 1.76
C ALA A 35 4.51 -9.69 2.74
N ASN A 36 5.74 -9.50 2.25
CA ASN A 36 6.94 -9.49 3.09
C ASN A 36 6.91 -8.37 4.14
N LEU A 37 6.35 -7.20 3.80
CA LEU A 37 6.19 -6.10 4.74
C LEU A 37 5.23 -6.49 5.88
N LYS A 38 4.10 -7.13 5.57
CA LYS A 38 3.14 -7.60 6.59
C LYS A 38 3.72 -8.67 7.51
N GLU A 39 4.65 -9.51 7.04
CA GLU A 39 5.37 -10.45 7.90
C GLU A 39 6.27 -9.73 8.93
N SER A 40 6.88 -8.62 8.53
CA SER A 40 7.77 -7.83 9.42
C SER A 40 7.01 -6.84 10.30
N TYR A 41 5.84 -6.38 9.84
CA TYR A 41 5.00 -5.37 10.48
C TYR A 41 3.54 -5.80 10.37
N SER A 42 3.07 -6.57 11.34
CA SER A 42 1.70 -7.10 11.34
C SER A 42 0.63 -5.99 11.39
N GLN A 43 0.98 -4.81 11.89
CA GLN A 43 0.14 -3.61 11.90
C GLN A 43 0.14 -2.82 10.57
N ALA A 44 0.90 -3.24 9.57
CA ALA A 44 0.93 -2.57 8.28
C ALA A 44 -0.45 -2.65 7.60
N VAL A 45 -0.93 -1.51 7.13
CA VAL A 45 -2.18 -1.39 6.38
C VAL A 45 -1.87 -1.45 4.90
N THR A 46 -2.49 -2.39 4.18
CA THR A 46 -2.29 -2.57 2.74
C THR A 46 -3.51 -2.08 1.94
N ILE A 47 -3.24 -1.24 0.93
CA ILE A 47 -4.26 -0.66 0.05
C ILE A 47 -3.98 -1.10 -1.38
N PHE A 48 -4.92 -1.80 -2.00
CA PHE A 48 -4.85 -2.17 -3.41
C PHE A 48 -5.43 -1.05 -4.27
N LEU A 49 -4.58 -0.42 -5.10
CA LEU A 49 -5.00 0.60 -6.06
C LEU A 49 -5.38 -0.04 -7.40
N THR A 50 -6.67 -0.11 -7.68
CA THR A 50 -7.21 -0.77 -8.88
C THR A 50 -7.67 0.24 -9.93
N PRO A 51 -7.48 0.01 -11.24
CA PRO A 51 -8.16 0.81 -12.26
C PRO A 51 -9.69 0.64 -12.19
N PRO A 52 -10.48 1.60 -12.73
CA PRO A 52 -11.94 1.54 -12.69
C PRO A 52 -12.55 0.42 -13.55
N SER A 53 -11.79 -0.10 -14.52
CA SER A 53 -12.21 -1.26 -15.31
C SER A 53 -11.02 -1.98 -15.94
N LEU A 54 -11.25 -3.23 -16.37
CA LEU A 54 -10.27 -4.01 -17.14
C LEU A 54 -9.95 -3.35 -18.49
N GLU A 55 -10.90 -2.64 -19.09
CA GLU A 55 -10.64 -1.88 -20.32
C GLU A 55 -9.67 -0.73 -20.08
N VAL A 56 -9.83 -0.01 -18.97
CA VAL A 56 -8.91 1.07 -18.59
C VAL A 56 -7.54 0.50 -18.24
N LEU A 57 -7.47 -0.65 -17.56
CA LEU A 57 -6.22 -1.36 -17.30
C LEU A 57 -5.49 -1.68 -18.61
N LYS A 58 -6.19 -2.30 -19.57
CA LYS A 58 -5.62 -2.66 -20.88
C LYS A 58 -5.15 -1.43 -21.64
N LYS A 59 -5.94 -0.35 -21.67
CA LYS A 59 -5.56 0.94 -22.28
C LYS A 59 -4.31 1.53 -21.63
N ARG A 60 -4.24 1.53 -20.29
CA ARG A 60 -3.06 2.03 -19.54
C ARG A 60 -1.80 1.22 -19.88
N LEU A 61 -1.90 -0.11 -19.94
CA LEU A 61 -0.78 -0.97 -20.33
C LEU A 61 -0.31 -0.70 -21.77
N ILE A 62 -1.24 -0.51 -22.72
CA ILE A 62 -0.91 -0.17 -24.11
C ILE A 62 -0.25 1.23 -24.20
N SER A 63 -0.77 2.21 -23.46
CA SER A 63 -0.28 3.60 -23.50
C SER A 63 1.15 3.78 -23.00
N ARG A 64 1.69 2.80 -22.25
CA ARG A 64 3.10 2.79 -21.82
C ARG A 64 4.08 2.59 -22.98
N GLY A 65 3.59 2.26 -24.18
CA GLY A 65 4.23 2.63 -25.45
C GLY A 65 5.50 1.91 -25.87
N THR A 66 5.96 0.87 -25.16
CA THR A 66 7.24 0.20 -25.45
C THR A 66 7.22 -1.33 -25.39
N ASP A 67 6.06 -1.93 -25.11
CA ASP A 67 5.95 -3.37 -24.93
C ASP A 67 5.53 -4.07 -26.24
N SER A 68 6.15 -5.21 -26.56
CA SER A 68 5.64 -6.08 -27.64
C SER A 68 4.27 -6.65 -27.28
N PRO A 69 3.45 -7.08 -28.25
CA PRO A 69 2.14 -7.70 -27.97
C PRO A 69 2.20 -8.85 -26.96
N GLU A 70 3.27 -9.63 -26.97
CA GLU A 70 3.48 -10.75 -26.03
C GLU A 70 3.78 -10.27 -24.60
N VAL A 71 4.56 -9.20 -24.45
CA VAL A 71 4.85 -8.58 -23.14
C VAL A 71 3.59 -7.95 -22.57
N LEU A 72 2.78 -7.30 -23.43
CA LEU A 72 1.50 -6.71 -23.04
C LEU A 72 0.53 -7.77 -22.50
N GLU A 73 0.40 -8.90 -23.21
CA GLU A 73 -0.45 -10.02 -22.79
C GLU A 73 0.06 -10.69 -21.51
N GLY A 74 1.38 -10.75 -21.31
CA GLY A 74 2.00 -11.15 -20.05
C GLY A 74 1.59 -10.26 -18.88
N ARG A 75 1.77 -8.94 -19.03
CA ARG A 75 1.40 -7.94 -18.02
C ARG A 75 -0.09 -7.92 -17.70
N PHE A 76 -0.93 -8.08 -18.72
CA PHE A 76 -2.37 -8.14 -18.52
C PHE A 76 -2.77 -9.37 -17.72
N ARG A 77 -2.17 -10.54 -18.00
CA ARG A 77 -2.38 -11.76 -17.20
C ARG A 77 -1.86 -11.64 -15.77
N GLU A 78 -0.72 -10.99 -15.55
CA GLU A 78 -0.20 -10.71 -14.20
C GLU A 78 -1.16 -9.81 -13.43
N ALA A 79 -1.62 -8.71 -14.03
CA ALA A 79 -2.58 -7.82 -13.39
C ALA A 79 -3.91 -8.53 -13.05
N LEU A 80 -4.39 -9.44 -13.91
CA LEU A 80 -5.56 -10.28 -13.60
C LEU A 80 -5.33 -11.25 -12.44
N LYS A 81 -4.11 -11.79 -12.29
CA LYS A 81 -3.75 -12.61 -11.13
C LYS A 81 -3.76 -11.77 -9.85
N GLU A 82 -3.22 -10.56 -9.90
CA GLU A 82 -3.21 -9.64 -8.75
C GLU A 82 -4.62 -9.23 -8.32
N VAL A 83 -5.54 -9.01 -9.27
CA VAL A 83 -6.96 -8.74 -8.94
C VAL A 83 -7.58 -9.88 -8.12
N ASN A 84 -7.21 -11.14 -8.36
CA ASN A 84 -7.71 -12.25 -7.53
C ASN A 84 -7.12 -12.25 -6.11
N LEU A 85 -6.00 -11.57 -5.88
CA LEU A 85 -5.31 -11.49 -4.60
C LEU A 85 -5.76 -10.29 -3.75
N TRP A 86 -6.68 -9.46 -4.26
CA TRP A 86 -7.21 -8.30 -3.53
C TRP A 86 -7.83 -8.63 -2.16
N SER A 87 -8.24 -9.88 -1.92
CA SER A 87 -8.77 -10.36 -0.64
C SER A 87 -7.70 -10.39 0.46
N ASN A 88 -6.42 -10.31 0.09
CA ASN A 88 -5.29 -10.27 1.01
C ASN A 88 -4.90 -8.84 1.41
N TYR A 89 -5.57 -7.83 0.82
CA TYR A 89 -5.39 -6.43 1.17
C TYR A 89 -6.45 -5.97 2.17
N ASP A 90 -6.12 -4.97 2.99
CA ASP A 90 -7.07 -4.42 3.98
C ASP A 90 -8.11 -3.52 3.29
N TYR A 91 -7.70 -2.81 2.24
CA TYR A 91 -8.55 -1.88 1.49
C TYR A 91 -8.34 -1.99 -0.02
N VAL A 92 -9.38 -1.65 -0.78
CA VAL A 92 -9.31 -1.47 -2.24
C VAL A 92 -9.76 -0.06 -2.59
N VAL A 93 -8.95 0.66 -3.36
CA VAL A 93 -9.25 2.01 -3.83
C VAL A 93 -9.23 2.03 -5.37
N THR A 94 -10.35 2.41 -5.97
CA THR A 94 -10.42 2.63 -7.41
C THR A 94 -9.68 3.92 -7.79
N ASN A 95 -8.73 3.79 -8.71
CA ASN A 95 -7.87 4.84 -9.25
C ASN A 95 -8.47 5.45 -10.53
N ASP A 96 -9.49 6.28 -10.33
CA ASP A 96 -10.21 7.05 -11.35
C ASP A 96 -9.67 8.48 -11.49
N GLU A 97 -9.90 9.32 -10.47
CA GLU A 97 -9.47 10.72 -10.38
C GLU A 97 -8.54 10.90 -9.18
N LEU A 98 -7.46 11.66 -9.37
CA LEU A 98 -6.40 11.83 -8.37
C LEU A 98 -6.96 12.34 -7.03
N ASP A 99 -7.78 13.39 -7.05
CA ASP A 99 -8.31 14.01 -5.83
C ASP A 99 -9.23 13.05 -5.05
N SER A 100 -10.05 12.27 -5.77
CA SER A 100 -10.90 11.20 -5.20
C SER A 100 -10.07 10.11 -4.53
N VAL A 101 -8.98 9.68 -5.17
CA VAL A 101 -8.07 8.65 -4.63
C VAL A 101 -7.36 9.16 -3.37
N VAL A 102 -6.84 10.38 -3.42
CA VAL A 102 -6.15 11.00 -2.27
C VAL A 102 -7.10 11.10 -1.08
N ALA A 103 -8.31 11.63 -1.28
CA ALA A 103 -9.30 11.75 -0.21
C ALA A 103 -9.67 10.40 0.42
N LYS A 104 -9.78 9.33 -0.39
CA LYS A 104 -10.05 7.97 0.12
C LYS A 104 -8.89 7.44 0.96
N ILE A 105 -7.64 7.65 0.52
CA ILE A 105 -6.45 7.21 1.25
C ILE A 105 -6.31 7.98 2.57
N GLU A 106 -6.54 9.29 2.57
CA GLU A 106 -6.55 10.11 3.79
C GLU A 106 -7.62 9.62 4.78
N ALA A 107 -8.82 9.30 4.29
CA ALA A 107 -9.87 8.74 5.14
C ALA A 107 -9.48 7.38 5.75
N ILE A 108 -8.83 6.50 4.99
CA ILE A 108 -8.31 5.22 5.50
C ILE A 108 -7.25 5.46 6.59
N ILE A 109 -6.32 6.39 6.37
CA ILE A 109 -5.28 6.75 7.34
C ILE A 109 -5.89 7.22 8.65
N VAL A 110 -6.87 8.13 8.57
CA VAL A 110 -7.58 8.64 9.75
C VAL A 110 -8.31 7.51 10.48
N ALA A 111 -9.03 6.66 9.75
CA ALA A 111 -9.78 5.54 10.32
C ALA A 111 -8.86 4.53 11.04
N GLU A 112 -7.73 4.15 10.43
CA GLU A 112 -6.76 3.25 11.05
C GLU A 112 -6.07 3.89 12.26
N GLY A 113 -5.87 5.21 12.26
CA GLY A 113 -5.39 5.95 13.43
C GLY A 113 -6.35 5.91 14.64
N CYS A 114 -7.65 5.67 14.41
CA CYS A 114 -8.66 5.55 15.45
C CYS A 114 -8.92 4.10 15.90
N LYS A 115 -8.28 3.11 15.30
CA LYS A 115 -8.53 1.69 15.56
C LYS A 115 -7.93 1.28 16.90
N VAL A 116 -8.74 0.63 17.74
CA VAL A 116 -8.27 0.07 19.00
C VAL A 116 -7.55 -1.25 18.75
N VAL A 117 -6.22 -1.19 18.72
CA VAL A 117 -5.31 -2.34 18.77
C VAL A 117 -4.91 -2.67 20.22
N PRO A 118 -4.44 -3.89 20.54
CA PRO A 118 -4.04 -4.27 21.91
C PRO A 118 -3.05 -3.30 22.57
N GLU A 119 -2.18 -2.65 21.79
CA GLU A 119 -1.18 -1.68 22.22
C GLU A 119 -1.74 -0.25 22.42
N THR A 120 -3.01 -0.01 22.07
CA THR A 120 -3.66 1.31 22.17
C THR A 120 -3.84 1.76 23.61
N LYS A 121 -4.08 0.81 24.52
CA LYS A 121 -4.38 1.11 25.93
C LYS A 121 -3.19 1.76 26.65
N PRO A 122 -1.93 1.26 26.54
CA PRO A 122 -0.75 1.96 27.04
C PRO A 122 -0.51 3.34 26.42
N LYS A 123 -0.79 3.52 25.12
CA LYS A 123 -0.52 4.78 24.40
C LYS A 123 -1.49 5.88 24.81
N LEU A 124 -2.79 5.59 24.83
CA LEU A 124 -3.83 6.53 25.26
C LEU A 124 -3.67 6.92 26.73
N LEU A 125 -3.27 5.99 27.60
CA LEU A 125 -2.99 6.30 29.01
C LEU A 125 -1.85 7.33 29.14
N LYS A 126 -0.75 7.17 28.39
CA LYS A 126 0.36 8.14 28.39
C LYS A 126 -0.03 9.51 27.85
N GLU A 127 -0.92 9.57 26.87
CA GLU A 127 -1.41 10.85 26.33
C GLU A 127 -2.34 11.55 27.32
N LEU A 128 -3.25 10.81 27.97
CA LEU A 128 -4.14 11.32 29.02
C LEU A 128 -3.40 11.76 30.29
N GLU A 129 -2.29 11.11 30.64
CA GLU A 129 -1.43 11.50 31.77
C GLU A 129 -0.62 12.79 31.49
N ARG A 130 -0.51 13.21 30.22
CA ARG A 130 0.23 14.42 29.80
C ARG A 130 -0.67 15.65 29.59
N SER A 131 -1.99 15.48 29.68
CA SER A 131 -3.02 16.53 29.58
C SER A 131 -3.55 16.92 30.95
#